data_AF-A0A925FHW0-F1
#
_entry.id   AF-A0A925FHW0-F1
#
_cell.length_a   1.000
_cell.length_b   1.000
_cell.length_c   1.000
_cell.angle_alpha   90.00
_cell.angle_beta   90.00
_cell.angle_gamma   90.00
#
_symmetry.space_group_name_H-M   'P 1'
#
loop_
_entity.id
_entity.type
_entity.pdbx_description
1 polymer ?
#
loop_
_entity_poly.entity_id
_entity_poly.type
_entity_poly.pdbx_seq_one_letter_code
_entity_poly.pdbx_strand_id
1 'polypeptide(L)' 'FRDAMVQEARFASKNSDDAIRRRLLALADSLGLPDGAGAVRVRRSANRITISSEYHESVEFPMYVRTLRFAPTVTEGL' A
#
# COMPACT_ATOMS: atom_id res chain seq x y z
N PHE A 1 7.16 1.58 -1.10
CA PHE A 1 5.74 1.35 -0.72
C PHE A 1 5.54 0.12 0.18
N ARG A 2 5.96 -1.09 -0.23
CA ARG A 2 5.79 -2.31 0.56
C ARG A 2 6.35 -2.23 1.99
N ASP A 3 7.53 -1.62 2.17
CA ASP A 3 8.15 -1.50 3.49
C ASP A 3 7.34 -0.61 4.44
N ALA A 4 6.73 0.46 3.93
CA ALA A 4 5.81 1.29 4.69
C ALA A 4 4.54 0.52 5.10
N MET A 5 4.03 -0.36 4.23
CA MET A 5 2.91 -1.26 4.58
C MET A 5 3.29 -2.21 5.72
N VAL A 6 4.52 -2.77 5.71
CA VAL A 6 5.03 -3.61 6.82
C VAL A 6 5.16 -2.81 8.10
N GLN A 7 5.69 -1.59 8.03
CA GLN A 7 5.82 -0.73 9.19
C GLN A 7 4.45 -0.40 9.80
N GLU A 8 3.49 0.03 8.99
CA GLU A 8 2.13 0.31 9.48
C GLU A 8 1.41 -0.95 9.98
N ALA A 9 1.64 -2.12 9.36
CA ALA A 9 1.11 -3.39 9.85
C ALA A 9 1.66 -3.74 11.25
N ARG A 10 2.95 -3.49 11.52
CA ARG A 10 3.54 -3.68 12.85
C ARG A 10 3.01 -2.71 13.89
N PHE A 11 2.75 -1.47 13.49
CA PHE A 11 2.16 -0.46 14.36
C PHE A 11 0.63 -0.50 14.37
N ALA A 12 0.00 -1.50 13.75
CA ALA A 12 -1.46 -1.59 13.67
C ALA A 12 -2.14 -1.82 15.02
N SER A 13 -1.42 -2.33 16.01
CA SER A 13 -1.87 -2.41 17.40
C SER A 13 -2.03 -1.03 18.04
N LYS A 14 -1.31 0.00 17.55
CA LYS A 14 -1.33 1.38 18.05
C LYS A 14 -2.04 2.36 17.12
N ASN A 15 -2.02 2.12 15.81
CA ASN A 15 -2.63 2.98 14.80
C ASN A 15 -4.00 2.43 14.39
N SER A 16 -4.98 3.31 14.19
CA SER A 16 -6.28 2.94 13.61
C SER A 16 -6.17 2.71 12.09
N ASP A 17 -7.14 2.00 11.51
CA ASP A 17 -7.15 1.69 10.07
C ASP A 17 -7.15 2.96 9.22
N ASP A 18 -7.89 3.99 9.66
CA ASP A 18 -7.91 5.28 8.98
C ASP A 18 -6.57 6.01 9.03
N ALA A 19 -5.82 5.87 10.14
CA ALA A 19 -4.49 6.46 10.24
C ALA A 19 -3.50 5.76 9.32
N ILE A 20 -3.52 4.43 9.29
CA ILE A 20 -2.71 3.60 8.37
C ILE A 20 -3.02 3.97 6.92
N ARG A 21 -4.31 4.02 6.56
CA ARG A 21 -4.74 4.38 5.20
C ARG A 21 -4.28 5.77 4.81
N ARG A 22 -4.48 6.79 5.66
CA ARG A 22 -4.04 8.17 5.38
C ARG A 22 -2.53 8.27 5.20
N ARG A 23 -1.75 7.58 6.01
CA ARG A 23 -0.28 7.58 5.89
C ARG A 23 0.18 6.89 4.62
N LEU A 24 -0.41 5.75 4.26
CA LEU A 24 -0.07 5.06 3.02
C LEU A 24 -0.50 5.86 1.79
N LEU A 25 -1.63 6.57 1.85
CA LEU A 25 -2.04 7.53 0.81
C LEU A 25 -1.03 8.67 0.66
N ALA A 26 -0.65 9.32 1.77
CA ALA A 26 0.35 10.39 1.73
C ALA A 26 1.71 9.90 1.22
N LEU A 27 2.09 8.65 1.54
CA LEU A 27 3.29 8.04 1.01
C LEU A 27 3.18 7.75 -0.50
N ALA A 28 2.02 7.26 -0.98
CA ALA A 28 1.77 7.06 -2.40
C ALA A 28 1.91 8.37 -3.17
N ASP A 29 1.30 9.44 -2.65
CA ASP A 29 1.37 10.79 -3.20
C ASP A 29 2.82 11.32 -3.21
N SER A 30 3.56 11.14 -2.11
CA SER A 30 4.98 11.54 -2.02
C SER A 30 5.89 10.81 -3.00
N LEU A 31 5.54 9.58 -3.37
CA LEU A 31 6.27 8.76 -4.33
C LEU A 31 5.85 9.06 -5.77
N GLY A 32 4.85 9.92 -5.98
CA GLY A 32 4.27 10.18 -7.30
C GLY A 32 3.56 8.97 -7.89
N LEU A 33 3.11 8.03 -7.04
CA LEU A 33 2.39 6.86 -7.50
C LEU A 33 1.01 7.28 -8.04
N PRO A 34 0.49 6.59 -9.06
CA PRO A 34 -0.84 6.89 -9.61
C PRO A 34 -1.93 6.74 -8.54
N ASP A 35 -3.06 7.44 -8.70
CA ASP A 35 -4.17 7.45 -7.72
C ASP A 35 -4.63 6.04 -7.29
N GLY A 36 -4.50 5.05 -8.18
CA GLY A 36 -4.76 3.65 -7.88
C GLY A 36 -3.90 3.08 -6.74
N ALA A 37 -2.67 3.58 -6.55
CA ALA A 37 -1.77 3.15 -5.47
C ALA A 37 -2.25 3.62 -4.09
N GLY A 38 -3.08 4.65 -4.04
CA GLY A 38 -3.79 5.08 -2.83
C GLY A 38 -4.95 4.17 -2.43
N ALA A 39 -5.36 3.22 -3.29
CA ALA A 39 -6.45 2.27 -3.03
C ALA A 39 -6.01 1.12 -2.10
N VAL A 40 -5.52 1.49 -0.92
CA VAL A 40 -5.11 0.53 0.11
C VAL A 40 -6.33 -0.03 0.83
N ARG A 41 -6.43 -1.35 0.87
CA ARG A 41 -7.38 -2.08 1.71
C ARG A 41 -6.68 -2.57 2.96
N VAL A 42 -7.23 -2.18 4.11
CA VAL A 42 -6.79 -2.65 5.42
C VAL A 42 -7.86 -3.58 5.96
N ARG A 43 -7.49 -4.79 6.34
CA ARG A 43 -8.39 -5.79 6.93
C ARG A 43 -7.77 -6.32 8.21
N ARG A 44 -8.40 -6.04 9.35
CA ARG A 44 -8.07 -6.67 10.63
C ARG A 44 -8.89 -7.93 10.86
N SER A 45 -8.25 -8.91 11.47
CA SER A 45 -8.87 -10.10 12.04
C SER A 45 -8.29 -10.31 13.45
N ALA A 46 -8.86 -11.22 14.23
CA ALA A 46 -8.62 -11.35 15.67
C ALA A 46 -7.14 -11.46 16.10
N ASN A 47 -6.25 -11.91 15.21
CA ASN A 47 -4.80 -12.02 15.45
C ASN A 47 -3.95 -11.65 14.21
N ARG A 48 -4.49 -10.84 13.30
CA ARG A 48 -3.73 -10.45 12.10
C ARG A 48 -4.26 -9.20 11.46
N ILE A 49 -3.37 -8.42 10.89
CA ILE A 49 -3.71 -7.36 9.96
C ILE A 49 -3.18 -7.70 8.59
N THR A 50 -4.05 -7.55 7.59
CA THR A 50 -3.70 -7.66 6.18
C THR A 50 -3.86 -6.29 5.54
N ILE A 51 -2.80 -5.79 4.94
CA ILE A 51 -2.78 -4.56 4.16
C ILE A 51 -2.47 -4.95 2.72
N SER A 52 -3.40 -4.66 1.81
CA SER A 52 -3.22 -4.90 0.38
C SER A 52 -3.47 -3.64 -0.42
N SER A 53 -2.80 -3.51 -1.56
CA SER A 53 -3.01 -2.43 -2.53
C SER A 53 -2.94 -3.01 -3.92
N GLU A 54 -3.69 -2.45 -4.86
CA GLU A 54 -3.63 -2.84 -6.27
C GLU A 54 -3.62 -1.59 -7.13
N TYR A 55 -2.58 -1.44 -7.96
CA TYR A 55 -2.43 -0.31 -8.86
C TYR A 55 -1.72 -0.70 -10.16
N HIS A 56 -1.97 0.10 -11.19
CA HIS A 56 -1.31 -0.02 -12.48
C HIS A 56 -0.40 1.19 -12.65
N GLU A 57 0.87 0.95 -12.94
CA GLU A 57 1.84 1.98 -13.21
C GLU A 57 2.30 1.84 -14.66
N SER A 58 2.21 2.93 -15.41
CA SER A 58 2.72 2.99 -16.78
C SER A 58 4.17 3.43 -16.70
N VAL A 59 5.09 2.49 -16.88
CA VAL A 59 6.53 2.79 -16.92
C VAL A 59 6.90 3.12 -18.35
N GLU A 60 7.31 4.37 -18.58
CA GLU A 60 7.88 4.80 -19.84
C GLU A 60 9.33 4.29 -19.94
N PHE A 61 9.57 3.44 -20.93
CA PHE A 61 10.90 3.08 -21.38
C PHE A 61 11.26 3.90 -22.62
N PRO A 62 12.55 4.10 -22.93
CA PRO A 62 12.98 4.94 -24.07
C PRO A 62 12.36 4.59 -25.43
N MET A 63 11.81 3.37 -25.59
CA MET A 63 11.24 2.88 -26.85
C MET A 63 9.78 2.40 -26.75
N TYR A 64 9.20 2.28 -25.55
CA TYR A 64 7.83 1.80 -25.37
C TYR A 64 7.30 2.10 -23.97
N VAL A 65 5.97 2.18 -23.83
CA VAL A 65 5.30 2.30 -22.53
C VAL A 65 4.79 0.92 -22.12
N ARG A 66 5.05 0.50 -20.88
CA ARG A 66 4.52 -0.75 -20.35
C ARG A 66 3.71 -0.50 -19.09
N THR A 67 2.44 -0.90 -19.12
CA THR A 67 1.59 -0.92 -17.93
C THR A 67 1.93 -2.15 -17.09
N LEU A 68 2.49 -1.92 -15.91
CA LEU A 68 2.78 -2.94 -14.91
C LEU A 68 1.69 -2.93 -13.86
N ARG A 69 1.15 -4.11 -13.55
CA ARG A 69 0.22 -4.31 -12.44
C ARG A 69 1.00 -4.62 -11.18
N PHE A 70 0.88 -3.77 -10.17
CA PHE A 70 1.47 -3.96 -8.86
C PHE A 70 0.37 -4.27 -7.84
N ALA A 71 0.51 -5.39 -7.14
CA ALA A 71 -0.44 -5.84 -6.12
C ALA A 71 0.27 -6.20 -4.80
N PRO A 72 0.96 -5.25 -4.14
CA PRO A 72 1.64 -5.54 -2.89
C PRO A 72 0.64 -5.93 -1.80
N THR A 73 0.94 -7.04 -1.11
CA THR A 73 0.18 -7.55 0.02
C THR A 73 1.11 -7.83 1.19
N VAL A 74 0.70 -7.39 2.38
CA VAL A 74 1.40 -7.59 3.64
C VAL A 74 0.43 -8.18 4.65
N THR A 75 0.85 -9.23 5.36
CA THR A 75 0.11 -9.79 6.49
C THR A 75 1.04 -9.88 7.68
N GLU A 76 0.65 -9.28 8.80
CA GLU A 76 1.40 -9.30 10.06
C GLU A 76 0.50 -9.83 11.19
N GLY A 77 1.07 -10.55 12.15
CA GLY A 77 0.40 -10.94 13.39
C GLY A 77 0.30 -9.76 14.37
N LEU A 78 -0.79 -9.71 15.15
CA LEU A 78 -1.05 -8.63 16.12
C LEU A 78 -0.50 -8.95 17.51
#